data_AF-A0ABD7HI32-F1
#
_entry.id   AF-A0ABD7HI32-F1
#
_cell.length_a   1.000
_cell.length_b   1.000
_cell.length_c   1.000
_cell.angle_alpha   90.00
_cell.angle_beta   90.00
_cell.angle_gamma   90.00
#
_symmetry.space_group_name_H-M   'P 1'
#
loop_
_entity.id
_entity.type
_entity.pdbx_description
1 polymer ?
#
loop_
_entity_poly.entity_id
_entity_poly.type
_entity_poly.pdbx_seq_one_letter_code
_entity_poly.pdbx_strand_id
1 'polypeptide(L)'
;MDDLISRIDHVLDDEEVDDIPWSDAWRWAPPETELPEGVWEDQADAELDGGWDYYPDTQVHVIPSDQVAEWVACLETLPPAERGDIAWYVVCFGCMTAGEREVDCGCSNTQS
;
A
#
# COMPACT_ATOMS: atom_id res chain seq x y z
N MET A 1 12.88 -21.58 -21.16
CA MET A 1 12.62 -20.89 -19.88
C MET A 1 13.67 -21.31 -18.86
N ASP A 2 14.12 -22.56 -18.92
CA ASP A 2 15.17 -23.14 -18.08
C ASP A 2 16.57 -22.52 -18.27
N ASP A 3 16.90 -22.04 -19.48
CA ASP A 3 18.20 -21.40 -19.76
C ASP A 3 18.41 -20.10 -18.96
N LEU A 4 17.35 -19.30 -18.78
CA LEU A 4 17.41 -18.08 -17.98
C LEU A 4 17.60 -18.39 -16.50
N ILE A 5 16.84 -19.38 -16.00
CA ILE A 5 16.91 -19.81 -14.59
C ILE A 5 18.29 -20.41 -14.30
N SER A 6 18.81 -21.25 -15.20
CA SER A 6 20.12 -21.88 -15.07
C SER A 6 21.27 -20.85 -15.13
N ARG A 7 21.12 -19.78 -15.90
CA ARG A 7 22.08 -18.65 -15.90
C ARG A 7 22.03 -17.81 -14.64
N ILE A 8 20.86 -17.65 -14.03
CA ILE A 8 20.71 -16.93 -12.75
C ILE A 8 21.32 -17.77 -11.63
N ASP A 9 21.03 -19.06 -11.59
CA ASP A 9 21.58 -20.00 -10.61
C ASP A 9 23.11 -19.99 -10.65
N HIS A 10 23.70 -20.06 -11.86
CA HIS A 10 25.16 -20.03 -12.01
C HIS A 10 25.83 -18.72 -11.56
N VAL A 11 25.11 -17.59 -11.58
CA VAL A 11 25.62 -16.30 -11.10
C VAL A 11 25.47 -16.17 -9.57
N LEU A 12 24.48 -16.83 -8.99
CA LEU A 12 24.21 -16.81 -7.55
C LEU A 12 24.99 -17.89 -6.79
N ASP A 13 25.43 -18.96 -7.46
CA ASP A 13 26.22 -20.07 -6.93
C ASP A 13 27.74 -19.78 -6.97
N ASP A 14 28.15 -18.56 -7.32
CA ASP A 14 29.52 -18.09 -7.15
C ASP A 14 29.76 -17.86 -5.65
N GLU A 15 30.44 -18.82 -4.99
CA GLU A 15 30.65 -18.94 -3.54
C GLU A 15 31.33 -17.73 -2.84
N GLU A 16 31.56 -16.61 -3.52
CA GLU A 16 32.16 -15.38 -2.97
C GLU A 16 31.15 -14.28 -2.59
N VAL A 17 29.83 -14.54 -2.61
CA VAL A 17 28.83 -13.56 -2.13
C VAL A 17 28.76 -13.46 -0.61
N ASP A 18 29.21 -14.51 0.10
CA ASP A 18 29.21 -14.58 1.57
C ASP A 18 30.36 -13.78 2.21
N ASP A 19 31.42 -13.46 1.47
CA ASP A 19 32.54 -12.62 1.92
C ASP A 19 32.31 -11.12 1.67
N ILE A 20 31.16 -10.73 1.10
CA ILE A 20 30.75 -9.34 1.04
C ILE A 20 30.29 -8.93 2.44
N PRO A 21 30.98 -8.00 3.13
CA PRO A 21 30.49 -7.49 4.39
C PRO A 21 29.22 -6.68 4.09
N TRP A 22 28.06 -7.34 4.25
CA TRP A 22 26.73 -6.73 4.12
C TRP A 22 26.50 -5.53 5.06
N SER A 23 27.49 -5.18 5.89
CA SER A 23 27.52 -3.97 6.73
C SER A 23 27.49 -2.66 5.95
N ASP A 24 27.97 -2.66 4.68
CA ASP A 24 28.20 -1.43 3.92
C ASP A 24 27.08 -1.10 2.93
N ALA A 25 26.22 -2.07 2.59
CA ALA A 25 25.07 -1.82 1.71
C ALA A 25 24.07 -0.81 2.29
N TRP A 26 24.03 -0.69 3.63
CA TRP A 26 23.14 0.23 4.35
C TRP A 26 23.82 1.57 4.71
N ARG A 27 25.14 1.68 4.49
CA ARG A 27 25.95 2.89 4.79
C ARG A 27 26.37 3.67 3.57
N TRP A 28 26.03 3.20 2.36
CA TRP A 28 26.39 3.89 1.14
C TRP A 28 25.63 5.22 1.00
N ALA A 29 26.38 6.31 0.83
CA ALA A 29 25.85 7.59 0.39
C ALA A 29 26.80 8.25 -0.63
N PRO A 30 26.29 9.05 -1.59
CA PRO A 30 27.13 9.83 -2.49
C PRO A 30 28.12 10.73 -1.73
N PRO A 31 29.34 11.01 -2.26
CA PRO A 31 30.39 11.79 -1.59
C PRO A 31 29.96 13.19 -1.11
N GLU A 32 28.99 13.78 -1.80
CA GLU A 32 28.39 15.08 -1.52
C GLU A 32 27.26 15.05 -0.47
N THR A 33 26.88 13.86 0.01
CA THR A 33 25.82 13.71 1.01
C THR A 33 26.40 13.85 2.41
N GLU A 34 26.04 14.93 3.12
CA GLU A 34 26.28 15.02 4.56
C GLU A 34 25.50 13.89 5.25
N LEU A 35 26.22 12.97 5.89
CA LEU A 35 25.61 11.90 6.66
C LEU A 35 25.12 12.47 8.00
N PRO A 36 23.88 12.13 8.43
CA PRO A 36 23.40 12.52 9.74
C PRO A 36 24.27 11.93 10.85
N GLU A 37 24.73 12.79 11.78
CA GLU A 37 25.43 12.34 12.99
C GLU A 37 24.48 11.55 13.90
N GLY A 38 24.95 10.47 14.51
CA GLY A 38 24.20 9.68 15.50
C GLY A 38 23.16 8.68 14.96
N VAL A 39 22.89 8.63 13.64
CA VAL A 39 21.92 7.68 13.04
C VAL A 39 22.47 6.26 12.94
N TRP A 40 23.79 6.12 12.84
CA TRP A 40 24.48 4.84 12.66
C TRP A 40 25.19 4.35 13.92
N GLU A 41 25.01 5.07 15.04
CA GLU A 41 25.49 4.67 16.35
C GLU A 41 24.51 3.64 16.92
N ASP A 42 25.03 2.51 17.38
CA ASP A 42 24.27 1.38 17.90
C ASP A 42 23.62 1.77 19.25
N GLN A 43 22.47 2.43 19.20
CA GLN A 43 21.68 2.79 20.38
C GLN A 43 20.85 1.58 20.85
N ALA A 44 21.52 0.52 21.30
CA ALA A 44 20.87 -0.68 21.80
C ALA A 44 20.04 -0.47 23.09
N ASP A 45 20.32 0.62 23.85
CA ASP A 45 19.78 0.86 25.19
C ASP A 45 18.63 1.89 25.25
N ALA A 46 18.20 2.44 24.12
CA ALA A 46 17.01 3.31 24.08
C ALA A 46 15.76 2.46 23.84
N GLU A 47 14.66 2.73 24.56
CA GLU A 47 13.35 2.24 24.12
C GLU A 47 13.14 2.76 22.70
N LEU A 48 13.01 1.85 21.74
CA LEU A 48 12.59 2.21 20.39
C LEU A 48 11.26 2.94 20.55
N ASP A 49 11.27 4.26 20.34
CA ASP A 49 10.04 4.96 20.02
C ASP A 49 9.52 4.24 18.78
N GLY A 50 8.39 3.55 18.91
CA GLY A 50 7.74 2.83 17.81
C GLY A 50 7.16 3.84 16.83
N GLY A 51 8.01 4.74 16.33
CA GLY A 51 7.70 5.96 15.59
C GLY A 51 7.38 5.70 14.14
N TRP A 52 6.62 4.66 13.87
CA TRP A 52 5.76 4.64 12.70
C TRP A 52 4.34 4.72 13.23
N ASP A 53 3.92 5.92 13.60
CA ASP A 53 2.51 6.20 13.70
C ASP A 53 1.92 5.98 12.29
N TYR A 54 1.42 4.77 12.06
CA TYR A 54 0.80 4.39 10.81
C TYR A 54 -0.52 5.13 10.72
N TYR A 55 -0.48 6.29 10.08
CA TYR A 55 -1.63 7.05 9.63
C TYR A 55 -1.81 6.74 8.13
N PRO A 56 -2.49 5.64 7.76
CA PRO A 56 -2.84 5.45 6.37
C PRO A 56 -3.66 6.66 5.93
N ASP A 57 -3.41 7.17 4.72
CA ASP A 57 -4.26 8.20 4.13
C ASP A 57 -5.70 7.68 4.16
N THR A 58 -6.54 8.28 5.02
CA THR A 58 -7.95 7.90 5.14
C THR A 58 -8.67 8.40 3.90
N GLN A 59 -8.62 7.63 2.82
CA GLN A 59 -9.34 7.92 1.60
C GLN A 59 -10.83 7.61 1.80
N VAL A 60 -11.69 8.53 1.36
CA VAL A 60 -13.13 8.32 1.31
C VAL A 60 -13.52 8.08 -0.14
N HIS A 61 -14.11 6.92 -0.43
CA HIS A 61 -14.56 6.59 -1.78
C HIS A 61 -15.97 7.14 -2.04
N VAL A 62 -16.16 7.77 -3.20
CA VAL A 62 -17.48 8.22 -3.67
C VAL A 62 -17.90 7.31 -4.81
N ILE A 63 -18.97 6.55 -4.58
CA ILE A 63 -19.43 5.51 -5.48
C ILE A 63 -20.68 6.00 -6.23
N PRO A 64 -20.66 6.03 -7.57
CA PRO A 64 -21.87 6.32 -8.36
C PRO A 64 -23.01 5.35 -8.03
N SER A 65 -24.25 5.85 -7.99
CA SER A 65 -25.43 5.05 -7.64
C SER A 65 -25.67 3.83 -8.54
N ASP A 66 -25.19 3.84 -9.77
CA ASP A 66 -25.24 2.74 -10.74
C ASP A 66 -24.10 1.73 -10.59
N GLN A 67 -23.04 2.06 -9.86
CA GLN A 67 -21.87 1.20 -9.65
C GLN A 67 -21.84 0.55 -8.26
N VAL A 68 -22.85 0.78 -7.41
CA VAL A 68 -22.91 0.24 -6.05
C VAL A 68 -22.80 -1.29 -6.05
N ALA A 69 -23.43 -1.99 -6.99
CA ALA A 69 -23.38 -3.44 -7.06
C ALA A 69 -21.97 -3.97 -7.35
N GLU A 70 -21.24 -3.34 -8.27
CA GLU A 70 -19.86 -3.71 -8.59
C GLU A 70 -18.92 -3.41 -7.42
N TRP A 71 -19.10 -2.25 -6.77
CA TRP A 71 -18.35 -1.89 -5.58
C TRP A 71 -18.56 -2.88 -4.43
N VAL A 72 -19.81 -3.29 -4.17
CA VAL A 72 -20.11 -4.31 -3.15
C VAL A 72 -19.46 -5.65 -3.51
N ALA A 73 -19.53 -6.08 -4.77
CA ALA A 73 -18.87 -7.30 -5.21
C ALA A 73 -17.34 -7.23 -5.01
N CYS A 74 -16.73 -6.07 -5.25
CA CYS A 74 -15.31 -5.83 -4.97
C CYS A 74 -15.02 -5.94 -3.46
N LEU A 75 -15.78 -5.24 -2.62
CA LEU A 75 -15.64 -5.30 -1.16
C LEU A 75 -15.80 -6.73 -0.60
N GLU A 76 -16.65 -7.54 -1.22
CA GLU A 76 -16.87 -8.94 -0.83
C GLU A 76 -15.64 -9.83 -1.01
N THR A 77 -14.68 -9.42 -1.85
CA THR A 77 -13.39 -10.14 -2.02
C THR A 77 -12.40 -9.88 -0.89
N LEU A 78 -12.60 -8.83 -0.09
CA LEU A 78 -11.71 -8.46 1.01
C LEU A 78 -12.08 -9.17 2.32
N PRO A 79 -11.10 -9.41 3.22
CA PRO A 79 -11.35 -9.87 4.58
C PRO A 79 -12.30 -8.92 5.35
N PRO A 80 -13.09 -9.42 6.32
CA PRO A 80 -14.04 -8.59 7.08
C PRO A 80 -13.40 -7.40 7.81
N ALA A 81 -12.15 -7.54 8.27
CA ALA A 81 -11.42 -6.46 8.94
C ALA A 81 -11.20 -5.28 7.98
N GLU A 82 -10.57 -5.55 6.83
CA GLU A 82 -10.27 -4.53 5.81
C GLU A 82 -11.55 -3.94 5.21
N ARG A 83 -12.59 -4.75 4.98
CA ARG A 83 -13.87 -4.29 4.43
C ARG A 83 -14.57 -3.27 5.34
N GLY A 84 -14.46 -3.45 6.66
CA GLY A 84 -15.09 -2.57 7.66
C GLY A 84 -14.42 -1.20 7.75
N ASP A 85 -13.13 -1.15 7.44
CA ASP A 85 -12.30 0.05 7.60
C ASP A 85 -12.38 1.02 6.40
N ILE A 86 -12.92 0.57 5.27
CA ILE A 86 -13.07 1.40 4.06
C ILE A 86 -14.29 2.33 4.20
N ALA A 87 -14.02 3.64 4.27
CA ALA A 87 -15.05 4.68 4.25
C ALA A 87 -15.53 4.97 2.82
N TRP A 88 -16.84 4.90 2.59
CA TRP A 88 -17.41 5.24 1.29
C TRP A 88 -18.86 5.72 1.38
N TYR A 89 -19.31 6.45 0.35
CA TYR A 89 -20.66 6.97 0.19
C TYR A 89 -21.17 6.72 -1.23
N VAL A 90 -22.49 6.62 -1.37
CA VAL A 90 -23.17 6.56 -2.67
C VAL A 90 -23.62 7.94 -3.09
N VAL A 91 -23.40 8.31 -4.35
CA VAL A 91 -23.85 9.58 -4.93
C VAL A 91 -24.59 9.33 -6.24
N CYS A 92 -25.80 9.90 -6.35
CA CYS A 92 -26.46 10.05 -7.64
C CYS A 92 -25.95 11.32 -8.32
N PHE A 93 -25.07 11.20 -9.31
CA PHE A 93 -24.54 12.37 -10.03
C PHE A 93 -25.59 13.10 -10.89
N GLY A 94 -26.78 12.51 -11.10
CA GLY A 94 -27.88 13.18 -11.80
C GLY A 94 -28.54 14.29 -10.97
N CYS A 95 -28.68 14.10 -9.65
CA CYS A 95 -29.31 15.08 -8.75
C CYS A 95 -28.40 15.54 -7.60
N MET A 96 -27.17 15.00 -7.52
CA MET A 96 -26.17 15.25 -6.48
C MET A 96 -26.59 14.81 -5.07
N THR A 97 -27.61 13.97 -4.94
CA THR A 97 -28.00 13.37 -3.66
C THR A 97 -26.96 12.32 -3.24
N ALA A 98 -26.52 12.40 -1.99
CA ALA A 98 -25.59 11.48 -1.37
C ALA A 98 -26.25 10.67 -0.24
N GLY A 99 -25.78 9.45 -0.03
CA GLY A 99 -26.19 8.57 1.06
C GLY A 99 -25.05 7.62 1.45
N GLU A 100 -25.12 7.01 2.63
CA GLU A 100 -24.01 6.19 3.16
C GLU A 100 -23.78 4.89 2.38
N ARG A 101 -24.87 4.20 2.01
CA ARG A 101 -24.80 2.88 1.35
C ARG A 101 -25.77 2.73 0.19
N GLU A 102 -26.76 3.60 0.12
CA GLU A 102 -27.76 3.66 -0.92
C GLU A 102 -28.25 5.10 -1.06
N VAL A 103 -28.85 5.42 -2.20
CA VAL A 103 -29.49 6.71 -2.46
C VAL A 103 -30.90 6.43 -2.99
N ASP A 104 -31.90 6.84 -2.23
CA ASP A 104 -33.31 6.84 -2.67
C ASP A 104 -33.62 8.17 -3.37
N CYS A 105 -33.01 8.38 -4.53
CA CYS A 105 -33.41 9.46 -5.42
C CYS A 105 -34.33 8.90 -6.50
N GLY A 106 -35.42 9.60 -6.81
CA GLY A 106 -36.33 9.22 -7.91
C GLY A 106 -35.70 9.31 -9.32
N CYS A 107 -34.38 9.52 -9.42
CA CYS A 107 -33.65 9.39 -10.66
C CYS A 107 -33.62 7.92 -11.06
N SER A 108 -34.12 7.60 -12.25
CA SER A 108 -34.04 6.25 -12.78
C SER A 108 -32.56 5.91 -13.02
N ASN A 109 -32.07 4.87 -12.34
CA ASN A 109 -30.71 4.33 -12.45
C ASN A 109 -30.54 3.57 -13.79
N THR A 110 -30.96 4.18 -14.89
CA THR A 110 -30.95 3.61 -16.23
C THR A 110 -29.79 4.22 -17.00
N GLN A 111 -28.62 3.61 -16.92
CA GLN A 111 -27.64 3.74 -17.99
C GLN A 111 -27.85 2.56 -18.94
N SER A 112 -28.25 2.91 -20.16
CA SER A 112 -28.42 2.04 -21.33
C SER A 112 -27.09 1.56 -21.90
#